data_AF-A0A1I3PLU4-F1
#
_entry.id   AF-A0A1I3PLU4-F1
#
_cell.length_a   1.000
_cell.length_b   1.000
_cell.length_c   1.000
_cell.angle_alpha   90.00
_cell.angle_beta   90.00
_cell.angle_gamma   90.00
#
_symmetry.space_group_name_H-M   'P 1'
#
loop_
_entity.id
_entity.type
_entity.pdbx_description
1 polymer ?
#
loop_
_entity_poly.entity_id
_entity_poly.type
_entity_poly.pdbx_seq_one_letter_code
_entity_poly.pdbx_strand_id
1 'polypeptide(L)' 'MSSRNATQEDFEHVIQTLQQGTIQPALFITHRTPCQQLPDVFSSLLDPTSNVIKAVVDFS' A
#
# COMPACT_ATOMS: atom_id res chain seq x y z
N MET A 1 -15.53 2.87 -21.28
CA MET A 1 -14.39 2.98 -20.34
C MET A 1 -14.79 2.24 -19.07
N SER A 2 -14.46 0.95 -19.01
CA SER A 2 -14.83 0.07 -17.91
C SER A 2 -13.71 0.05 -16.88
N SER A 3 -14.02 0.25 -15.60
CA SER A 3 -13.14 -0.17 -14.52
C SER A 3 -13.05 -1.68 -14.59
N ARG A 4 -11.93 -2.22 -15.07
CA ARG A 4 -11.62 -3.64 -14.98
C ARG A 4 -11.06 -3.86 -13.58
N ASN A 5 -11.96 -4.17 -12.65
CA ASN A 5 -11.54 -4.67 -11.34
C ASN A 5 -10.76 -5.95 -11.57
N ALA A 6 -9.67 -6.12 -10.85
CA ALA A 6 -8.88 -7.35 -10.86
C ALA A 6 -9.76 -8.55 -10.49
N THR A 7 -9.64 -9.65 -11.23
CA THR A 7 -10.28 -10.93 -10.88
C THR A 7 -9.43 -11.67 -9.86
N GLN A 8 -9.94 -12.80 -9.35
CA GLN A 8 -9.16 -13.65 -8.45
C GLN A 8 -7.84 -14.10 -9.10
N GLU A 9 -7.88 -14.47 -10.37
CA GLU A 9 -6.72 -14.92 -11.14
C GLU A 9 -5.65 -13.82 -11.26
N ASP A 10 -6.05 -12.55 -11.38
CA ASP A 10 -5.12 -11.42 -11.37
C ASP A 10 -4.40 -11.30 -10.01
N PHE A 11 -5.12 -11.51 -8.90
CA PHE A 11 -4.51 -11.52 -7.56
C PHE A 11 -3.56 -12.70 -7.35
N GLU A 12 -3.91 -13.89 -7.85
CA GLU A 12 -3.03 -15.07 -7.79
C GLU A 12 -1.71 -14.81 -8.53
N HIS A 13 -1.78 -14.20 -9.71
CA HIS A 13 -0.59 -13.79 -10.46
C HIS A 13 0.28 -12.79 -9.68
N VAL A 14 -0.32 -11.78 -9.06
CA VAL A 14 0.40 -10.80 -8.24
C VAL A 14 1.08 -11.48 -7.06
N ILE A 15 0.38 -12.35 -6.32
CA ILE A 15 0.95 -13.06 -5.16
C ILE A 15 2.15 -13.91 -5.59
N GLN A 16 2.03 -14.68 -6.67
CA GLN A 16 3.14 -15.49 -7.19
C GLN A 16 4.35 -14.61 -7.56
N THR A 17 4.12 -13.48 -8.23
CA THR A 17 5.17 -12.55 -8.62
C THR A 17 5.89 -11.94 -7.41
N LEU A 18 5.15 -11.61 -6.35
CA LEU A 18 5.72 -11.12 -5.09
C LEU A 18 6.53 -12.20 -4.36
N GLN A 19 6.04 -13.44 -4.32
CA GLN A 19 6.73 -14.57 -3.70
C GLN A 19 8.05 -14.93 -4.42
N GLN A 20 8.08 -14.77 -5.74
CA GLN A 20 9.28 -14.97 -6.55
C GLN A 20 10.34 -13.88 -6.38
N GLY A 21 10.01 -12.77 -5.71
CA GLY A 21 10.92 -11.65 -5.51
C GLY A 21 11.18 -10.83 -6.78
N THR A 22 10.42 -11.06 -7.84
CA THR A 22 10.53 -10.32 -9.12
C THR A 22 10.19 -8.83 -8.95
N ILE A 23 9.44 -8.49 -7.90
CA ILE A 23 9.09 -7.12 -7.52
C ILE A 23 9.39 -6.92 -6.03
N GLN A 24 9.90 -5.74 -5.67
CA GLN A 24 10.16 -5.33 -4.29
C GLN A 24 9.07 -4.36 -3.79
N PRO A 25 7.93 -4.85 -3.27
CA PRO A 25 6.78 -4.01 -2.92
C PRO A 25 7.08 -3.03 -1.77
N ALA A 26 8.06 -3.35 -0.92
CA ALA A 26 8.47 -2.51 0.20
C ALA A 26 8.95 -1.13 -0.25
N LEU A 27 9.55 -1.01 -1.44
CA LEU A 27 10.03 0.26 -1.99
C LEU A 27 8.90 1.26 -2.26
N PHE A 28 7.65 0.79 -2.39
CA PHE A 28 6.49 1.66 -2.61
C PHE A 28 5.85 2.14 -1.30
N ILE A 29 6.17 1.51 -0.17
CA ILE A 29 5.63 1.89 1.14
C ILE A 29 6.44 3.08 1.65
N THR A 30 5.94 4.30 1.42
CA THR A 30 6.63 5.51 1.88
C THR A 30 6.32 5.85 3.33
N HIS A 31 5.18 5.38 3.85
CA HIS A 31 4.76 5.64 5.23
C HIS A 31 4.24 4.36 5.88
N ARG A 32 4.64 4.12 7.12
CA ARG A 32 4.09 3.06 7.97
C ARG A 32 3.82 3.62 9.35
N THR A 33 2.62 3.37 9.87
CA THR A 33 2.17 3.92 11.14
C THR A 33 1.40 2.85 11.93
N PRO A 34 1.67 2.68 13.25
CA PRO A 34 0.81 1.89 14.13
C PRO A 34 -0.63 2.42 14.16
N CYS A 35 -1.61 1.54 14.25
CA CYS A 35 -3.03 1.90 14.27
C CYS A 35 -3.36 2.94 15.36
N GLN A 36 -2.73 2.84 16.53
CA GLN A 36 -2.94 3.75 17.66
C GLN A 36 -2.51 5.20 17.37
N GLN A 37 -1.53 5.39 16.49
CA GLN A 37 -1.03 6.71 16.09
C GLN A 37 -1.72 7.26 14.85
N LEU A 38 -2.55 6.45 14.18
CA LEU A 38 -3.23 6.84 12.95
C LEU A 38 -4.07 8.12 13.11
N PRO A 39 -4.86 8.32 14.19
CA PRO A 39 -5.64 9.55 14.35
C PRO A 39 -4.78 10.82 14.35
N ASP A 40 -3.57 10.74 14.91
CA ASP A 40 -2.67 11.88 15.05
C ASP A 40 -1.97 12.22 13.73
N VAL A 41 -1.66 11.22 12.90
CA VAL A 41 -0.90 11.42 11.65
C VAL A 41 -1.78 11.41 10.40
N PHE A 42 -3.08 11.09 10.50
CA PHE A 42 -3.93 10.93 9.32
C PHE A 42 -3.96 12.20 8.45
N SER A 43 -4.07 13.38 9.07
CA SER A 43 -4.06 14.65 8.35
C SER A 43 -2.77 14.90 7.58
N SER A 44 -1.61 14.46 8.08
CA SER A 44 -0.34 14.64 7.37
C SER A 44 -0.23 13.72 6.15
N LEU A 45 -0.92 12.58 6.15
CA LEU A 45 -0.95 11.68 4.98
C LEU A 45 -1.71 12.28 3.78
N LEU A 46 -2.56 13.27 4.02
CA LEU A 46 -3.34 13.96 3.00
C LEU A 46 -2.64 15.22 2.45
N ASP A 47 -1.60 15.68 3.14
CA ASP A 47 -0.83 16.85 2.70
C ASP A 47 -0.05 16.50 1.41
N PRO A 48 -0.27 17.21 0.29
CA PRO A 48 0.46 16.97 -0.96
C PRO A 48 1.98 17.07 -0.81
N THR A 49 2.48 17.82 0.19
CA THR A 49 3.91 17.99 0.47
C THR A 49 4.54 16.78 1.18
N SER A 50 3.73 15.87 1.73
CA SER A 50 4.20 14.66 2.41
C SER A 50 4.71 13.58 1.45
N ASN A 51 4.57 13.76 0.13
CA ASN A 51 5.05 12.83 -0.90
C ASN A 51 4.61 11.36 -0.64
N VAL A 52 3.38 11.17 -0.16
CA VAL A 52 2.83 9.83 0.11
C VAL A 52 2.59 9.12 -1.22
N ILE A 53 3.16 7.92 -1.38
CA ILE A 53 2.85 6.99 -2.47
C ILE A 53 1.94 5.88 -1.94
N LYS A 54 2.35 5.25 -0.83
CA LYS A 54 1.55 4.25 -0.12
C LYS A 54 1.81 4.33 1.38
N ALA A 55 0.75 4.61 2.13
CA ALA A 55 0.74 4.51 3.59
C ALA A 55 0.17 3.15 4.03
N VAL A 56 0.82 2.51 4.99
CA VAL A 56 0.39 1.22 5.55
C VAL A 56 0.16 1.36 7.05
N VAL A 57 -1.01 0.93 7.50
CA VAL A 57 -1.33 0.87 8.93
C VAL A 57 -0.93 -0.49 9.49
N ASP A 58 -0.20 -0.47 10.59
CA ASP A 58 0.18 -1.67 11.33
C ASP A 58 -0.81 -1.93 12.47
N PHE A 59 -1.35 -3.14 12.53
CA PHE A 59 -2.32 -3.58 13.55
C PHE A 59 -1.74 -4.62 14.51
N SER A 60 -0.46 -4.96 14.35
CA SER A 60 0.23 -5.90 15.23
C SER A 60 0.48 -5.34 16.64
#